data_AF-A0A357EBU6-F1
#
_entry.id   AF-A0A357EBU6-F1
#
_cell.length_a   1.000
_cell.length_b   1.000
_cell.length_c   1.000
_cell.angle_alpha   90.00
_cell.angle_beta   90.00
_cell.angle_gamma   90.00
#
_symmetry.space_group_name_H-M   'P 1'
#
loop_
_entity.id
_entity.type
_entity.pdbx_description
1 polymer ?
#
loop_
_entity_poly.entity_id
_entity_poly.type
_entity_poly.pdbx_seq_one_letter_code
_entity_poly.pdbx_strand_id
1 'polypeptide(L)' 'MGDPKGFMKYAREGPKRKPIELRVLDWKEMYEPIPEDKLKTQGARCMDCGVPFCQGHTGCPVVNLIPEWNDLV' A
#
# COMPACT_ATOMS: atom_id res chain seq x y z
N MET A 1 0.20 11.12 11.58
CA MET A 1 -1.14 10.53 11.38
C MET A 1 -1.63 10.88 9.99
N GLY A 2 -1.97 9.87 9.18
CA GLY A 2 -2.41 10.02 7.79
C GLY A 2 -3.55 11.03 7.61
N ASP A 3 -3.57 11.73 6.48
CA ASP A 3 -4.65 12.67 6.16
C ASP A 3 -5.99 11.92 6.10
N PRO A 4 -6.97 12.20 6.98
CA PRO A 4 -8.26 11.51 6.99
C PRO A 4 -9.02 11.65 5.66
N LYS A 5 -8.65 12.65 4.84
CA LYS A 5 -9.19 12.88 3.50
C LYS A 5 -8.24 12.45 2.39
N GLY A 6 -7.09 11.88 2.71
CA GLY A 6 -6.06 11.46 1.75
C GLY A 6 -6.59 10.44 0.73
N PHE A 7 -7.49 9.55 1.16
CA PHE A 7 -8.13 8.59 0.26
C PHE A 7 -9.03 9.23 -0.82
N MET A 8 -9.54 10.45 -0.57
CA MET A 8 -10.33 11.25 -1.52
C MET A 8 -9.43 12.12 -2.41
N LYS A 9 -8.27 12.56 -1.89
CA LYS A 9 -7.36 13.46 -2.62
C LYS A 9 -6.49 12.72 -3.63
N TYR A 10 -6.00 11.55 -3.26
CA TYR A 10 -5.12 10.74 -4.11
C TYR A 10 -5.91 9.59 -4.71
N ALA A 11 -5.61 9.16 -5.93
CA ALA A 11 -6.15 7.90 -6.44
C ALA A 11 -5.33 6.72 -5.88
N ARG A 12 -5.94 5.53 -5.82
CA ARG A 12 -5.18 4.32 -5.51
C ARG A 12 -4.29 3.99 -6.70
N GLU A 13 -2.99 3.86 -6.45
CA GLU A 13 -1.99 3.48 -7.44
C GLU A 13 -1.23 2.24 -6.92
N GLY A 14 -1.00 1.28 -7.81
CA GLY A 14 -0.26 0.06 -7.50
C GLY A 14 1.08 0.00 -8.25
N PRO A 15 1.91 -0.99 -7.95
CA PRO A 15 3.16 -1.21 -8.68
C PRO A 15 2.86 -1.51 -10.15
N LYS A 16 3.69 -0.96 -11.04
CA LYS A 16 3.64 -1.28 -12.47
C LYS A 16 4.02 -2.73 -12.67
N ARG A 17 3.40 -3.37 -13.66
CA ARG A 17 3.70 -4.74 -14.04
C ARG A 17 4.59 -4.69 -15.27
N LYS A 18 5.60 -5.56 -15.30
CA LYS A 18 6.38 -5.79 -16.51
C LYS A 18 5.47 -6.21 -17.67
N PRO A 19 5.77 -5.80 -18.92
CA PRO A 19 5.06 -6.25 -20.11
C PRO A 19 4.94 -7.77 -20.17
N ILE A 20 3.84 -8.26 -20.75
CA ILE A 20 3.52 -9.69 -20.79
C ILE A 20 4.62 -10.45 -21.55
N GLU A 21 5.05 -9.88 -22.66
CA GLU A 21 6.06 -10.43 -23.58
C GLU A 21 7.40 -10.65 -22.89
N LEU A 22 7.71 -9.85 -21.86
CA LEU A 22 8.95 -9.96 -21.10
C LEU A 22 8.80 -10.89 -19.90
N ARG A 23 7.69 -10.83 -19.16
CA ARG A 23 7.50 -11.61 -17.92
C ARG A 23 7.24 -13.11 -18.15
N VAL A 24 7.00 -13.54 -19.39
CA VAL A 24 6.88 -14.96 -19.74
C VAL A 24 8.23 -15.61 -20.06
N LEU A 25 9.29 -14.81 -20.18
CA LEU A 25 10.64 -15.28 -20.54
C LEU A 25 11.49 -15.65 -19.32
N ASP A 26 11.09 -15.26 -18.12
CA ASP A 26 11.79 -15.55 -16.88
C ASP A 26 10.84 -15.73 -15.69
N TRP A 27 11.39 -16.14 -14.54
CA TRP A 27 10.66 -16.38 -13.30
C TRP A 27 10.91 -15.27 -12.26
N LYS A 28 11.31 -14.08 -12.69
CA LYS A 28 11.61 -12.96 -11.78
C LYS A 28 10.32 -12.25 -11.34
N GLU A 29 10.47 -11.37 -10.36
CA GLU A 29 9.43 -10.44 -9.91
C GLU A 29 8.75 -9.73 -11.09
N MET A 30 7.42 -9.79 -11.10
CA MET A 30 6.58 -9.18 -12.13
C MET A 30 6.34 -7.68 -11.88
N TYR A 31 6.37 -7.27 -10.62
CA TYR A 31 6.13 -5.89 -10.22
C TYR A 31 7.42 -5.08 -10.25
N GLU A 32 7.31 -3.87 -10.75
CA GLU A 32 8.37 -2.87 -10.65
C GLU A 32 8.33 -2.21 -9.27
N PRO A 33 9.49 -1.89 -8.68
CA PRO A 33 9.55 -1.12 -7.43
C PRO A 33 8.76 0.18 -7.53
N ILE A 34 8.01 0.50 -6.47
CA ILE A 34 7.28 1.76 -6.37
C ILE A 34 8.25 2.83 -5.85
N PRO A 35 8.34 4.00 -6.52
CA PRO A 35 9.10 5.13 -6.00
C PRO A 35 8.64 5.56 -4.60
N GLU A 36 9.57 6.03 -3.76
CA GLU A 36 9.28 6.37 -2.36
C GLU A 36 8.24 7.48 -2.20
N ASP A 37 8.25 8.49 -3.09
CA ASP A 37 7.25 9.56 -3.12
C ASP A 37 5.84 9.03 -3.38
N LYS A 38 5.72 8.01 -4.24
CA LYS A 38 4.45 7.32 -4.51
C LYS A 38 4.02 6.46 -3.33
N LEU A 39 4.95 5.80 -2.65
CA LEU A 39 4.67 5.05 -1.42
C LEU A 39 4.13 5.98 -0.32
N LYS A 40 4.78 7.13 -0.09
CA LYS A 40 4.31 8.18 0.83
C LYS A 40 2.90 8.64 0.50
N THR A 41 2.63 8.89 -0.79
CA THR A 41 1.30 9.29 -1.26
C THR A 41 0.25 8.19 -1.00
N GLN A 42 0.59 6.92 -1.20
CA GLN A 42 -0.33 5.82 -0.95
C GLN A 42 -0.52 5.55 0.56
N GLY A 43 0.53 5.68 1.38
CA GLY A 43 0.45 5.60 2.85
C GLY A 43 -0.45 6.69 3.44
N ALA A 44 -0.34 7.91 2.90
CA ALA A 44 -1.19 9.04 3.27
C ALA A 44 -2.69 8.85 2.96
N ARG A 45 -3.08 7.79 2.23
CA ARG A 45 -4.50 7.42 2.04
C ARG A 45 -5.11 6.73 3.26
N CYS A 46 -4.31 6.29 4.24
CA CYS A 46 -4.82 5.72 5.48
C CYS A 46 -5.68 6.76 6.21
N MET A 47 -6.89 6.36 6.62
CA MET A 47 -7.84 7.25 7.30
C MET A 47 -7.63 7.34 8.81
N ASP A 48 -6.72 6.52 9.35
CA ASP A 48 -6.60 6.26 10.78
C ASP A 48 -7.96 6.03 11.48
N CYS A 49 -8.62 4.92 11.13
CA CYS A 49 -10.04 4.68 11.39
C CYS A 49 -10.45 4.60 12.89
N GLY A 50 -9.50 4.63 13.84
CA GLY A 50 -9.74 4.42 15.27
C GLY A 50 -10.08 2.97 15.66
N VAL A 51 -11.01 2.32 14.94
CA VAL A 51 -11.27 0.88 15.01
C VAL A 51 -10.87 0.24 13.67
N PRO A 52 -9.56 0.00 13.45
CA PRO A 52 -9.06 -0.45 12.16
C PRO A 52 -9.43 -1.91 11.87
N PHE A 53 -10.23 -2.13 10.83
CA PHE A 53 -10.56 -3.48 10.36
C PHE A 53 -9.38 -4.19 9.66
N CYS A 54 -8.34 -3.44 9.28
CA CYS A 54 -7.18 -3.98 8.56
C CYS A 54 -6.20 -4.77 9.45
N GLN A 55 -6.21 -4.57 10.77
CA GLN A 55 -5.30 -5.25 11.71
C GLN A 55 -6.04 -6.21 12.64
N GLY A 56 -5.29 -7.03 13.39
CA GLY A 56 -5.83 -7.97 14.37
C GLY A 56 -6.73 -9.05 13.76
N HIS A 57 -7.66 -9.56 14.57
CA HIS A 57 -8.52 -10.69 14.22
C HIS A 57 -9.42 -10.46 13.00
N THR A 58 -9.63 -9.22 12.57
CA THR A 58 -10.53 -8.87 11.47
C THR A 58 -9.82 -8.72 10.12
N GLY A 59 -8.50 -8.57 10.09
CA GLY A 59 -7.77 -8.24 8.86
C GLY A 59 -6.45 -8.99 8.71
N CYS A 60 -5.46 -8.67 9.54
CA CYS A 60 -4.13 -9.26 9.44
C CYS A 60 -3.97 -10.41 10.47
N PRO A 61 -3.82 -11.68 10.02
CA PRO A 61 -3.75 -12.83 10.93
C PRO A 61 -2.50 -12.83 11.82
N VAL A 62 -1.47 -12.08 11.45
CA VAL A 62 -0.24 -11.90 12.24
C VAL A 62 -0.23 -10.59 13.03
N VAL A 63 -1.36 -9.88 13.07
CA VAL A 63 -1.59 -8.72 13.96
C VAL A 63 -0.59 -7.58 13.72
N ASN A 64 -0.25 -7.30 12.44
CA ASN A 64 0.55 -6.14 12.09
C ASN A 64 -0.16 -4.83 12.45
N LEU A 65 0.59 -3.89 13.01
CA LEU A 65 0.18 -2.51 13.34
C LEU A 65 0.13 -1.62 12.08
N ILE A 66 -0.78 -1.94 11.16
CA ILE A 66 -0.81 -1.40 9.79
C ILE A 66 -0.94 0.14 9.74
N PRO A 67 -1.81 0.80 10.53
CA PRO A 67 -1.88 2.25 10.59
C PRO A 67 -0.54 2.90 11.01
N GLU A 68 0.15 2.31 11.97
CA GLU A 68 1.42 2.80 12.50
C GLU A 68 2.53 2.68 11.45
N TRP A 69 2.59 1.55 10.72
CA TRP A 69 3.53 1.41 9.60
C TRP A 69 3.27 2.44 8.51
N ASN A 70 2.00 2.65 8.13
CA ASN A 70 1.64 3.62 7.10
C ASN A 70 1.96 5.07 7.50
N ASP A 71 1.98 5.38 8.80
CA ASP A 71 2.36 6.72 9.29
C ASP A 71 3.87 6.98 9.22
N LEU A 72 4.67 5.92 9.16
CA LEU A 72 6.13 5.98 9.10
C LEU A 72 6.67 5.97 7.66
N VAL A 73 5.81 5.81 6.65
CA VAL A 73 6.17 5.88 5.22
C VAL A 73 6.29 7.33 4.78
#